data_AF-A0A821FA82-F1
#
_entry.id   AF-A0A821FA82-F1
#
_cell.length_a   1.000
_cell.length_b   1.000
_cell.length_c   1.000
_cell.angle_alpha   90.00
_cell.angle_beta   90.00
_cell.angle_gamma   90.00
#
_symmetry.space_group_name_H-M   'P 1'
#
loop_
_entity.id
_entity.type
_entity.pdbx_description
1 polymer ?
#
loop_
_entity_poly.entity_id
_entity_poly.type
_entity_poly.pdbx_seq_one_letter_code
_entity_poly.pdbx_strand_id
1 'polypeptide(L)'
;MLCSFPRHSNASSEDISSDDFTITPYSLSYASVDAALGLRIFLRLYLLWRFIMFHSHLFRDTSSRSVGYLNRVSIDYFFLTKTYLEQWPVVYLTTFCIIVFLIGSWSLRACSYSSTNEHLTMQNTMWLFVITFTTVGYGDFTPSTYCGRTIAAIIALVGVLSTALLISVLAQKLVMNRWEKYVNNFVLNVELAKECKLNAANMIKFALKVWCMKKKNVSA
;
A
#
# COMPACT_ATOMS: atom_id res chain seq x y z
N MET A 1 57.68 -27.68 -1.78
CA MET A 1 58.18 -26.69 -0.79
C MET A 1 56.98 -25.84 -0.43
N LEU A 2 56.25 -26.06 0.67
CA LEU A 2 56.69 -26.43 2.03
C LEU A 2 57.79 -25.49 2.53
N CYS A 3 57.40 -24.50 3.33
CA CYS A 3 58.22 -23.94 4.40
C CYS A 3 57.40 -24.06 5.69
N SER A 4 57.94 -24.79 6.65
CA SER A 4 57.32 -25.05 7.95
C SER A 4 57.69 -23.98 8.97
N PHE A 5 56.81 -23.80 9.97
CA PHE A 5 57.04 -23.41 11.37
C PHE A 5 58.46 -23.05 11.84
N PRO A 6 58.54 -22.14 12.84
CA PRO A 6 58.78 -22.68 14.18
C PRO A 6 57.76 -22.25 15.24
N ARG A 7 57.51 -23.17 16.17
CA ARG A 7 56.75 -23.01 17.41
C ARG A 7 57.75 -22.64 18.52
N HIS A 8 57.46 -21.65 19.34
CA HIS A 8 58.02 -21.61 20.69
C HIS A 8 56.98 -21.18 21.72
N SER A 9 56.78 -22.05 22.70
CA SER A 9 55.97 -21.82 23.90
C SER A 9 56.81 -21.19 25.00
N ASN A 10 56.12 -20.45 25.89
CA ASN A 10 56.22 -20.42 27.37
C ASN A 10 55.01 -19.57 27.83
N ALA A 11 54.07 -20.07 28.65
CA ALA A 11 54.14 -20.18 30.11
C ALA A 11 54.30 -18.79 30.81
N SER A 12 53.64 -18.41 31.91
CA SER A 12 52.53 -19.00 32.70
C SER A 12 52.24 -18.05 33.89
N SER A 13 51.04 -17.85 34.44
CA SER A 13 49.63 -18.15 34.07
C SER A 13 48.73 -17.42 35.09
N GLU A 14 47.55 -16.89 34.72
CA GLU A 14 46.60 -16.30 35.67
C GLU A 14 45.13 -16.43 35.21
N ASP A 15 44.26 -16.67 36.17
CA ASP A 15 42.92 -17.25 36.05
C ASP A 15 41.86 -16.39 35.33
N ILE A 16 41.15 -16.97 34.36
CA ILE A 16 39.71 -16.73 34.22
C ILE A 16 39.01 -18.08 34.05
N SER A 17 38.02 -18.29 34.92
CA SER A 17 37.25 -19.52 35.03
C SER A 17 36.52 -19.91 33.76
N SER A 18 36.51 -21.22 33.53
CA SER A 18 35.40 -21.95 32.95
C SER A 18 34.03 -21.38 33.31
N ASP A 19 33.43 -20.63 32.38
CA ASP A 19 31.97 -20.52 32.27
C ASP A 19 31.54 -21.13 30.94
N ASP A 20 30.94 -22.29 31.08
CA ASP A 20 30.39 -23.14 30.04
C ASP A 20 29.19 -22.41 29.39
N PHE A 21 29.42 -21.65 28.30
CA PHE A 21 28.34 -21.06 27.49
C PHE A 21 27.61 -22.14 26.66
N THR A 22 27.08 -23.12 27.39
CA THR A 22 25.91 -23.88 26.98
C THR A 22 24.83 -22.91 26.51
N ILE A 23 24.36 -23.10 25.28
CA ILE A 23 23.23 -22.34 24.75
C ILE A 23 22.00 -22.78 25.55
N THR A 24 21.74 -22.07 26.64
CA THR A 24 20.64 -22.43 27.52
C THR A 24 19.29 -22.15 26.84
N PRO A 25 18.29 -23.04 27.00
CA PRO A 25 16.98 -22.87 26.37
C PRO A 25 16.20 -21.65 26.90
N TYR A 26 16.71 -21.00 27.95
CA TYR A 26 16.08 -19.85 28.60
C TYR A 26 16.09 -18.61 27.68
N SER A 27 17.18 -18.34 26.95
CA SER A 27 17.33 -17.13 26.11
C SER A 27 16.34 -17.09 24.93
N LEU A 28 16.13 -18.23 24.27
CA LEU A 28 15.15 -18.37 23.19
C LEU A 28 13.71 -18.21 23.72
N SER A 29 13.45 -18.66 24.95
CA SER A 29 12.16 -18.50 25.62
C SER A 29 11.87 -17.01 25.89
N TYR A 30 12.80 -16.26 26.49
CA TYR A 30 12.65 -14.83 26.74
C TYR A 30 12.38 -14.04 25.45
N ALA A 31 13.15 -14.28 24.38
CA ALA A 31 12.92 -13.64 23.08
C ALA A 31 11.51 -13.91 22.51
N SER A 32 10.94 -15.09 22.78
CA SER A 32 9.58 -15.45 22.33
C SER A 32 8.48 -14.77 23.14
N VAL A 33 8.65 -14.59 24.46
CA VAL A 33 7.69 -13.82 25.27
C VAL A 33 7.79 -12.31 24.99
N ASP A 34 8.98 -11.77 24.74
CA ASP A 34 9.14 -10.36 24.34
C ASP A 34 8.50 -10.08 22.98
N ALA A 35 8.63 -11.00 22.02
CA ALA A 35 7.92 -10.94 20.74
C ALA A 35 6.39 -11.00 20.92
N ALA A 36 5.90 -11.87 21.82
CA ALA A 36 4.47 -11.99 22.13
C ALA A 36 3.92 -10.75 22.87
N LEU A 37 4.68 -10.17 23.80
CA LEU A 37 4.35 -8.92 24.48
C LEU A 37 4.33 -7.74 23.49
N GLY A 38 5.31 -7.68 22.59
CA GLY A 38 5.32 -6.75 21.45
C GLY A 38 4.05 -6.87 20.60
N LEU A 39 3.69 -8.09 20.18
CA LEU A 39 2.45 -8.35 19.43
C LEU A 39 1.20 -7.90 20.20
N ARG A 40 1.16 -8.07 21.54
CA ARG A 40 0.07 -7.58 22.40
C ARG A 40 0.05 -6.05 22.52
N ILE A 41 1.16 -5.37 22.35
CA ILE A 41 1.23 -3.90 22.24
C ILE A 41 0.70 -3.43 20.88
N PHE A 42 1.04 -4.11 19.77
CA PHE A 42 0.45 -3.81 18.45
C PHE A 42 -1.05 -4.14 18.38
N LEU A 43 -1.55 -5.12 19.15
CA LEU A 43 -2.99 -5.32 19.32
C LEU A 43 -3.68 -4.10 19.95
N ARG A 44 -2.99 -3.32 20.79
CA ARG A 44 -3.52 -2.05 21.33
C ARG A 44 -3.56 -0.93 20.29
N LEU A 45 -2.98 -1.07 19.10
CA LEU A 45 -3.12 -0.07 18.04
C LEU A 45 -4.58 0.03 17.54
N TYR A 46 -5.39 -1.02 17.73
CA TYR A 46 -6.85 -0.95 17.59
C TYR A 46 -7.51 0.07 18.54
N LEU A 47 -6.89 0.37 19.69
CA LEU A 47 -7.36 1.44 20.58
C LEU A 47 -7.02 2.84 20.04
N LEU A 48 -5.95 3.02 19.26
CA LEU A 48 -5.69 4.27 18.55
C LEU A 48 -6.72 4.49 17.44
N TRP A 49 -7.07 3.44 16.69
CA TRP A 49 -8.20 3.48 15.74
C TRP A 49 -9.50 3.94 16.43
N ARG A 50 -9.83 3.31 17.57
CA ARG A 50 -10.98 3.68 18.39
C ARG A 50 -10.89 5.12 18.94
N PHE A 51 -9.69 5.59 19.30
CA PHE A 51 -9.44 6.95 19.80
C PHE A 51 -9.60 8.00 18.69
N ILE A 52 -9.05 7.76 17.50
CA ILE A 52 -9.22 8.60 16.31
C ILE A 52 -10.71 8.76 15.99
N MET A 53 -11.46 7.65 15.98
CA MET A 53 -12.92 7.67 15.76
C MET A 53 -13.69 8.39 16.89
N PHE A 54 -13.26 8.27 18.15
CA PHE A 54 -13.93 8.91 19.29
C PHE A 54 -13.62 10.42 19.41
N HIS A 55 -12.41 10.82 19.05
CA HIS A 55 -11.99 12.23 19.04
C HIS A 55 -12.62 13.02 17.88
N SER A 56 -13.13 12.32 16.86
CA SER A 56 -13.63 13.00 15.67
C SER A 56 -14.93 13.76 15.93
N HIS A 57 -14.95 15.01 15.47
CA HIS A 57 -16.04 15.96 15.67
C HIS A 57 -17.41 15.39 15.25
N LEU A 58 -17.41 14.65 14.13
CA LEU A 58 -18.59 14.00 13.53
C LEU A 58 -19.37 13.09 14.49
N PHE A 59 -18.70 12.49 15.48
CA PHE A 59 -19.35 11.61 16.47
C PHE A 59 -19.78 12.34 17.75
N ARG A 60 -19.25 13.54 18.02
CA ARG A 60 -19.65 14.41 19.13
C ARG A 60 -20.84 15.31 18.80
N ASP A 61 -21.03 15.65 17.52
CA ASP A 61 -22.13 16.50 17.09
C ASP A 61 -23.50 15.86 17.34
N THR A 62 -24.30 16.45 18.23
CA THR A 62 -25.68 16.01 18.49
C THR A 62 -26.54 16.07 17.22
N SER A 63 -26.21 16.99 16.31
CA SER A 63 -26.87 17.19 15.01
C SER A 63 -26.66 16.03 14.03
N SER A 64 -25.49 15.39 14.01
CA SER A 64 -25.27 14.22 13.12
C SER A 64 -26.10 13.02 13.60
N ARG A 65 -26.22 12.85 14.93
CA ARG A 65 -27.01 11.80 15.57
C ARG A 65 -28.51 11.95 15.35
N SER A 66 -29.06 13.16 15.45
CA SER A 66 -30.48 13.40 15.17
C SER A 66 -30.82 13.16 13.69
N VAL A 67 -29.97 13.62 12.76
CA VAL A 67 -30.14 13.36 11.33
C VAL A 67 -30.04 11.87 11.00
N GLY A 68 -29.11 11.13 11.61
CA GLY A 68 -29.00 9.68 11.45
C GLY A 68 -30.26 8.94 11.91
N TYR A 69 -30.79 9.29 13.09
CA TYR A 69 -32.01 8.69 13.64
C TYR A 69 -33.24 8.95 12.75
N LEU A 70 -33.42 10.19 12.27
CA LEU A 70 -34.52 10.56 11.36
C LEU A 70 -34.49 9.76 10.04
N ASN A 71 -33.30 9.46 9.53
CA ASN A 71 -33.12 8.67 8.31
C ASN A 71 -33.08 7.14 8.56
N ARG A 72 -33.29 6.68 9.81
CA ARG A 72 -33.16 5.28 10.22
C ARG A 72 -31.79 4.65 9.92
N VAL A 73 -30.73 5.46 9.88
CA VAL A 73 -29.35 4.99 9.69
C VAL A 73 -28.67 4.91 11.06
N SER A 74 -28.33 3.69 11.49
CA SER A 74 -27.47 3.48 12.66
C SER A 74 -26.07 4.01 12.38
N ILE A 75 -25.56 4.86 13.26
CA ILE A 75 -24.22 5.46 13.13
C ILE A 75 -23.19 4.47 13.67
N ASP A 76 -22.99 3.39 12.91
CA ASP A 76 -22.07 2.31 13.21
C ASP A 76 -20.63 2.64 12.78
N TYR A 77 -19.65 1.95 13.36
CA TYR A 77 -18.23 2.11 13.02
C TYR A 77 -17.94 1.86 11.53
N PHE A 78 -18.68 0.96 10.87
CA PHE A 78 -18.55 0.70 9.44
C PHE A 78 -19.02 1.89 8.60
N PHE A 79 -20.12 2.54 9.00
CA PHE A 79 -20.60 3.77 8.35
C PHE A 79 -19.57 4.89 8.48
N LEU A 80 -19.03 5.11 9.69
CA LEU A 80 -17.96 6.09 9.93
C LEU A 80 -16.71 5.83 9.08
N THR A 81 -16.24 4.58 9.03
CA THR A 81 -15.07 4.18 8.23
C THR A 81 -15.26 4.53 6.75
N LYS A 82 -16.46 4.26 6.22
CA LYS A 82 -16.84 4.64 4.86
C LYS A 82 -16.85 6.16 4.65
N THR A 83 -17.37 6.93 5.61
CA THR A 83 -17.33 8.41 5.56
C THR A 83 -15.91 8.97 5.54
N TYR A 84 -14.99 8.42 6.35
CA TYR A 84 -13.59 8.87 6.35
C TYR A 84 -12.88 8.57 5.03
N LEU A 85 -13.13 7.40 4.44
CA LEU A 85 -12.57 7.03 3.14
C LEU A 85 -13.11 7.93 2.01
N GLU A 86 -14.37 8.40 2.09
CA GLU A 86 -14.94 9.34 1.12
C GLU A 86 -14.33 10.75 1.25
N GLN A 87 -14.19 11.25 2.49
CA GLN A 87 -13.81 12.62 2.80
C GLN A 87 -12.30 12.89 2.59
N TRP A 88 -11.41 12.03 3.10
CA TRP A 88 -9.95 12.18 3.01
C TRP A 88 -9.25 10.86 2.63
N PRO A 89 -9.58 10.26 1.47
CA PRO A 89 -9.13 8.90 1.12
C PRO A 89 -7.61 8.74 1.16
N VAL A 90 -6.86 9.71 0.62
CA VAL A 90 -5.40 9.61 0.51
C VAL A 90 -4.75 9.61 1.88
N VAL A 91 -5.12 10.55 2.76
CA VAL A 91 -4.57 10.64 4.13
C VAL A 91 -4.91 9.39 4.95
N TYR A 92 -6.12 8.87 4.77
CA TYR A 92 -6.54 7.63 5.42
C TYR A 92 -5.71 6.42 4.95
N LEU A 93 -5.54 6.24 3.63
CA LEU A 93 -4.77 5.12 3.09
C LEU A 93 -3.27 5.23 3.40
N THR A 94 -2.68 6.43 3.35
CA THR A 94 -1.25 6.60 3.69
C THR A 94 -0.98 6.34 5.17
N THR A 95 -1.82 6.84 6.08
CA THR A 95 -1.68 6.54 7.52
C THR A 95 -1.86 5.06 7.83
N PHE A 96 -2.80 4.38 7.18
CA PHE A 96 -2.94 2.92 7.27
C PHE A 96 -1.70 2.18 6.77
N CYS A 97 -1.16 2.53 5.60
CA CYS A 97 0.07 1.91 5.07
C CYS A 97 1.29 2.13 5.98
N ILE A 98 1.47 3.32 6.55
CA ILE A 98 2.57 3.60 7.50
C ILE A 98 2.42 2.72 8.75
N ILE A 99 1.20 2.57 9.28
CA ILE A 99 0.92 1.69 10.42
C ILE A 99 1.28 0.23 10.09
N VAL A 100 0.83 -0.30 8.95
CA VAL A 100 1.11 -1.68 8.54
C VAL A 100 2.62 -1.88 8.29
N PHE A 101 3.32 -0.89 7.73
CA PHE A 101 4.77 -0.91 7.54
C PHE A 101 5.54 -1.04 8.87
N LEU A 102 5.16 -0.25 9.89
CA LEU A 102 5.80 -0.29 11.20
C LEU A 102 5.53 -1.61 11.92
N ILE A 103 4.28 -2.09 11.93
CA ILE A 103 3.89 -3.38 12.52
C ILE A 103 4.61 -4.53 11.80
N GLY A 104 4.56 -4.57 10.47
CA GLY A 104 5.10 -5.66 9.66
C GLY A 104 6.62 -5.74 9.73
N SER A 105 7.32 -4.60 9.68
CA SER A 105 8.78 -4.55 9.85
C SER A 105 9.20 -5.07 11.23
N TRP A 106 8.50 -4.68 12.30
CA TRP A 106 8.73 -5.22 13.64
C TRP A 106 8.44 -6.72 13.72
N SER A 107 7.29 -7.16 13.21
CA SER A 107 6.82 -8.54 13.32
C SER A 107 7.72 -9.52 12.56
N LEU A 108 8.17 -9.14 11.36
CA LEU A 108 9.16 -9.90 10.60
C LEU A 108 10.51 -9.96 11.33
N ARG A 109 10.97 -8.85 11.94
CA ARG A 109 12.22 -8.84 12.73
C ARG A 109 12.11 -9.74 13.96
N ALA A 110 11.00 -9.67 14.69
CA ALA A 110 10.73 -10.49 15.87
C ALA A 110 10.74 -12.00 15.55
N CYS A 111 10.07 -12.42 14.48
CA CYS A 111 10.04 -13.83 14.07
C CYS A 111 11.26 -14.29 13.25
N SER A 112 12.17 -13.38 12.89
CA SER A 112 13.49 -13.72 12.32
C SER A 112 14.59 -13.79 13.38
N TYR A 113 14.41 -13.18 14.56
CA TYR A 113 15.37 -13.25 15.67
C TYR A 113 15.62 -14.69 16.15
N SER A 114 14.63 -15.58 16.04
CA SER A 114 14.74 -17.00 16.39
C SER A 114 15.52 -17.85 15.38
N SER A 115 15.96 -17.30 14.24
CA SER A 115 16.89 -17.98 13.32
C SER A 115 18.29 -17.39 13.46
N THR A 116 19.28 -18.24 13.69
CA THR A 116 20.71 -17.93 13.81
C THR A 116 21.38 -17.45 12.51
N ASN A 117 20.60 -17.03 11.52
CA ASN A 117 21.10 -16.47 10.26
C ASN A 117 21.40 -14.98 10.44
N GLU A 118 22.67 -14.63 10.61
CA GLU A 118 23.15 -13.26 10.92
C GLU A 118 22.83 -12.19 9.85
N HIS A 119 22.29 -12.58 8.69
CA HIS A 119 22.13 -11.71 7.52
C HIS A 119 20.86 -10.82 7.50
N LEU A 120 19.96 -10.94 8.48
CA LEU A 120 18.71 -10.14 8.55
C LEU A 120 18.83 -8.90 9.45
N THR A 121 19.64 -7.94 8.99
CA THR A 121 19.71 -6.56 9.50
C THR A 121 18.35 -5.87 9.40
N MET A 122 18.07 -4.90 10.29
CA MET A 122 16.81 -4.13 10.31
C MET A 122 16.44 -3.54 8.94
N GLN A 123 17.43 -3.05 8.19
CA GLN A 123 17.26 -2.52 6.83
C GLN A 123 16.78 -3.60 5.84
N ASN A 124 17.36 -4.81 5.89
CA ASN A 124 16.97 -5.94 5.05
C ASN A 124 15.55 -6.42 5.37
N THR A 125 15.12 -6.34 6.64
CA THR A 125 13.74 -6.64 7.04
C THR A 125 12.74 -5.60 6.54
N MET A 126 13.10 -4.31 6.57
CA MET A 126 12.27 -3.24 5.99
C MET A 126 12.15 -3.40 4.46
N TRP A 127 13.24 -3.73 3.78
CA TRP A 127 13.24 -4.07 2.36
C TRP A 127 12.34 -5.27 2.05
N LEU A 128 12.50 -6.37 2.79
CA LEU A 128 11.66 -7.57 2.70
C LEU A 128 10.17 -7.24 2.89
N PHE A 129 9.84 -6.37 3.85
CA PHE A 129 8.46 -5.88 4.02
C PHE A 129 7.97 -5.19 2.76
N VAL A 130 8.72 -4.21 2.23
CA VAL A 130 8.31 -3.41 1.06
C VAL A 130 8.05 -4.30 -0.15
N ILE A 131 9.00 -5.17 -0.51
CA ILE A 131 8.88 -6.03 -1.70
C ILE A 131 7.75 -7.07 -1.57
N THR A 132 7.38 -7.46 -0.34
CA THR A 132 6.24 -8.34 -0.06
C THR A 132 4.92 -7.59 -0.13
N PHE A 133 4.85 -6.39 0.46
CA PHE A 133 3.66 -5.55 0.48
C PHE A 133 3.28 -5.02 -0.91
N THR A 134 4.28 -4.66 -1.73
CA THR A 134 4.08 -4.29 -3.15
C THR A 134 3.88 -5.49 -4.08
N THR A 135 3.91 -6.71 -3.55
CA THR A 135 3.80 -7.98 -4.30
C THR A 135 4.85 -8.16 -5.41
N VAL A 136 6.01 -7.51 -5.28
CA VAL A 136 7.14 -7.62 -6.22
C VAL A 136 7.96 -8.90 -6.00
N GLY A 137 8.28 -9.21 -4.74
CA GLY A 137 8.86 -10.49 -4.33
C GLY A 137 10.15 -10.93 -5.04
N TYR A 138 11.22 -10.12 -5.04
CA TYR A 138 12.50 -10.48 -5.68
C TYR A 138 13.11 -11.80 -5.22
N GLY A 139 12.87 -12.23 -3.98
CA GLY A 139 13.36 -13.50 -3.43
C GLY A 139 14.83 -13.50 -2.97
N ASP A 140 15.47 -12.32 -2.93
CA ASP A 140 16.80 -12.06 -2.40
C ASP A 140 16.91 -12.37 -0.90
N PHE A 141 15.87 -12.00 -0.13
CA PHE A 141 15.69 -12.39 1.27
C PHE A 141 14.36 -13.13 1.43
N THR A 142 14.36 -14.24 2.18
CA THR A 142 13.13 -14.98 2.49
C THR A 142 13.11 -15.48 3.94
N PRO A 143 11.95 -15.48 4.62
CA PRO A 143 11.85 -16.02 5.96
C PRO A 143 11.91 -17.56 5.95
N SER A 144 12.95 -18.10 6.57
CA SER A 144 13.08 -19.55 6.83
C SER A 144 12.09 -20.05 7.87
N THR A 145 11.74 -19.23 8.88
CA THR A 145 10.87 -19.60 10.00
C THR A 145 9.39 -19.72 9.60
N TYR A 146 8.68 -20.68 10.20
CA TYR A 146 7.23 -20.82 10.02
C TYR A 146 6.46 -19.53 10.37
N CYS A 147 6.84 -18.84 11.44
CA CYS A 147 6.23 -17.55 11.81
C CYS A 147 6.51 -16.45 10.78
N GLY A 148 7.75 -16.32 10.28
CA GLY A 148 8.06 -15.32 9.26
C GLY A 148 7.26 -15.54 7.97
N ARG A 149 7.02 -16.79 7.59
CA ARG A 149 6.20 -17.16 6.42
C ARG A 149 4.72 -16.81 6.59
N THR A 150 4.11 -17.05 7.76
CA THR A 150 2.71 -16.68 7.99
C THR A 150 2.52 -15.16 8.03
N ILE A 151 3.47 -14.43 8.64
CA ILE A 151 3.48 -12.96 8.64
C ILE A 151 3.62 -12.42 7.21
N ALA A 152 4.55 -12.95 6.40
CA ALA A 152 4.72 -12.54 5.00
C ALA A 152 3.45 -12.77 4.16
N ALA A 153 2.75 -13.89 4.35
CA ALA A 153 1.49 -14.16 3.68
C ALA A 153 0.37 -13.17 4.07
N ILE A 154 0.29 -12.79 5.35
CA ILE A 154 -0.66 -11.77 5.83
C ILE A 154 -0.32 -10.40 5.24
N ILE A 155 0.96 -10.01 5.21
CA ILE A 155 1.43 -8.74 4.62
C ILE A 155 1.06 -8.67 3.13
N ALA A 156 1.29 -9.75 2.37
CA ALA A 156 0.93 -9.81 0.96
C ALA A 156 -0.58 -9.63 0.73
N LEU A 157 -1.42 -10.31 1.54
CA LEU A 157 -2.88 -10.18 1.47
C LEU A 157 -3.34 -8.74 1.80
N VAL A 158 -2.78 -8.12 2.84
CA VAL A 158 -3.09 -6.73 3.21
C VAL A 158 -2.61 -5.75 2.13
N GLY A 159 -1.46 -6.02 1.50
CA GLY A 159 -0.94 -5.28 0.34
C GLY A 159 -1.95 -5.25 -0.80
N VAL A 160 -2.41 -6.42 -1.26
CA VAL A 160 -3.42 -6.55 -2.34
C VAL A 160 -4.74 -5.86 -2.00
N LEU A 161 -5.22 -5.97 -0.75
CA LEU A 161 -6.43 -5.25 -0.33
C LEU A 161 -6.21 -3.72 -0.35
N SER A 162 -5.04 -3.23 0.05
CA SER A 162 -4.73 -1.80 0.07
C SER A 162 -4.63 -1.21 -1.35
N THR A 163 -4.05 -1.94 -2.31
CA THR A 163 -3.95 -1.49 -3.70
C THR A 163 -5.31 -1.49 -4.39
N ALA A 164 -6.17 -2.48 -4.12
CA ALA A 164 -7.55 -2.50 -4.61
C ALA A 164 -8.38 -1.29 -4.10
N LEU A 165 -8.23 -0.91 -2.82
CA LEU A 165 -8.85 0.29 -2.26
C LEU A 165 -8.29 1.58 -2.90
N LEU A 166 -6.97 1.65 -3.10
CA LEU A 166 -6.32 2.79 -3.75
C LEU A 166 -6.84 2.99 -5.20
N ILE A 167 -6.93 1.91 -5.98
CA ILE A 167 -7.49 1.94 -7.35
C ILE A 167 -8.94 2.41 -7.33
N SER A 168 -9.75 1.94 -6.38
CA SER A 168 -11.16 2.32 -6.23
C SER A 168 -11.32 3.82 -5.96
N VAL A 169 -10.50 4.37 -5.06
CA VAL A 169 -10.43 5.81 -4.77
C VAL A 169 -9.99 6.61 -6.00
N LEU A 170 -8.92 6.17 -6.67
CA LEU A 170 -8.38 6.88 -7.84
C LEU A 170 -9.42 6.92 -8.97
N ALA A 171 -10.13 5.81 -9.22
CA ALA A 171 -11.22 5.77 -10.18
C ALA A 171 -12.32 6.80 -9.86
N GLN A 172 -12.74 6.91 -8.59
CA GLN A 172 -13.73 7.92 -8.16
C GLN A 172 -13.24 9.36 -8.36
N LYS A 173 -11.96 9.66 -8.07
CA LYS A 173 -11.40 11.01 -8.25
C LYS A 173 -11.09 11.36 -9.71
N LEU A 174 -10.96 10.37 -10.60
CA LEU A 174 -10.83 10.56 -12.05
C LEU A 174 -12.18 10.72 -12.76
N VAL A 175 -13.31 10.38 -12.12
CA VAL A 175 -14.64 10.68 -12.67
C VAL A 175 -14.89 12.19 -12.62
N MET A 176 -14.96 12.81 -13.80
CA MET A 176 -15.29 14.23 -13.94
C MET A 176 -16.60 14.59 -13.21
N ASN A 177 -16.60 15.73 -12.55
CA ASN A 177 -17.80 16.29 -11.92
C ASN A 177 -18.90 16.55 -12.97
N ARG A 178 -20.17 16.61 -12.51
CA ARG A 178 -21.32 16.96 -13.38
C ARG A 178 -21.06 18.20 -14.23
N TRP A 179 -20.49 19.24 -13.62
CA TRP A 179 -20.21 20.53 -14.27
C TRP A 179 -19.07 20.45 -15.28
N GLU A 180 -17.97 19.77 -14.95
CA GLU A 180 -16.87 19.48 -15.88
C GLU A 180 -17.35 18.67 -17.09
N LYS A 181 -18.14 17.62 -16.84
CA LYS A 181 -18.74 16.80 -17.90
C LYS A 181 -19.68 17.63 -18.78
N TYR A 182 -20.45 18.57 -18.22
CA TYR A 182 -21.28 19.49 -18.99
C TYR A 182 -20.44 20.41 -19.89
N VAL A 183 -19.40 21.05 -19.34
CA VAL A 183 -18.48 21.92 -20.10
C VAL A 183 -17.77 21.13 -21.21
N ASN A 184 -17.29 19.92 -20.93
CA ASN A 184 -16.65 19.08 -21.94
C ASN A 184 -17.61 18.70 -23.08
N ASN A 185 -18.85 18.31 -22.76
CA ASN A 185 -19.87 18.04 -23.79
C ASN A 185 -20.22 19.29 -24.60
N PHE A 186 -20.27 20.47 -23.98
CA PHE A 186 -20.47 21.73 -24.70
C PHE A 186 -19.33 22.02 -25.69
N VAL A 187 -18.07 21.89 -25.25
CA VAL A 187 -16.88 22.06 -26.11
C VAL A 187 -16.90 21.07 -27.29
N LEU A 188 -17.17 19.79 -27.03
CA LEU A 188 -17.29 18.75 -28.07
C LEU A 188 -18.40 19.08 -29.08
N ASN A 189 -19.57 19.52 -28.62
CA ASN A 189 -20.68 19.90 -29.51
C ASN A 189 -20.33 21.11 -30.40
N VAL A 190 -19.58 22.08 -29.87
CA VAL A 190 -19.09 23.24 -30.66
C VAL A 190 -18.10 22.79 -31.72
N GLU A 191 -17.22 21.83 -31.42
CA GLU A 191 -16.24 21.32 -32.40
C GLU A 191 -16.91 20.49 -33.51
N LEU A 192 -17.79 19.55 -33.14
CA LEU A 192 -18.59 18.76 -34.09
C LEU A 192 -19.41 19.66 -35.04
N ALA A 193 -19.93 20.79 -34.54
CA ALA A 193 -20.65 21.76 -35.37
C ALA A 193 -19.74 22.49 -36.39
N LYS A 194 -18.44 22.66 -36.11
CA LYS A 194 -17.46 23.17 -37.08
C LYS A 194 -17.12 22.10 -38.12
N GLU A 195 -16.82 20.87 -37.69
CA GLU A 195 -16.49 19.77 -38.59
C GLU A 195 -17.64 19.47 -39.56
N CYS A 196 -18.89 19.45 -39.07
CA CYS A 196 -20.06 19.25 -39.93
C CYS A 196 -20.15 20.33 -41.04
N LYS A 197 -19.92 21.61 -40.70
CA LYS A 197 -19.89 22.71 -41.69
C LYS A 197 -18.74 22.59 -42.67
N LEU A 198 -17.54 22.23 -42.20
CA LEU A 198 -16.36 22.03 -43.04
C LEU A 198 -16.55 20.86 -44.01
N ASN A 199 -17.07 19.73 -43.52
CA ASN A 199 -17.33 18.53 -44.30
C ASN A 199 -18.44 18.75 -45.33
N ALA A 200 -19.52 19.46 -44.97
CA ALA A 200 -20.56 19.87 -45.91
C ALA A 200 -20.00 20.80 -47.02
N ALA A 201 -19.18 21.80 -46.65
CA ALA A 201 -18.54 22.68 -47.62
C ALA A 201 -17.58 21.91 -48.56
N ASN A 202 -16.85 20.91 -48.04
CA ASN A 202 -15.98 20.06 -48.85
C ASN A 202 -16.79 19.15 -49.79
N MET A 203 -17.89 18.54 -49.33
CA MET A 203 -18.80 17.77 -50.18
C MET A 203 -19.33 18.59 -51.36
N ILE A 204 -19.76 19.83 -51.11
CA ILE A 204 -20.24 20.75 -52.17
C ILE A 204 -19.11 21.08 -53.16
N LYS A 205 -17.89 21.38 -52.68
CA LYS A 205 -16.72 21.62 -53.55
C LYS A 205 -16.40 20.41 -54.43
N PHE A 206 -16.44 19.18 -53.88
CA PHE A 206 -16.21 17.96 -54.66
C PHE A 206 -17.31 17.72 -55.69
N ALA A 207 -18.58 17.87 -55.32
CA ALA A 207 -19.71 17.73 -56.24
C ALA A 207 -19.62 18.73 -57.42
N LEU A 208 -19.34 20.01 -57.14
CA LEU A 208 -19.11 21.03 -58.16
C LEU A 208 -17.90 20.70 -59.04
N LYS A 209 -16.78 20.23 -58.46
CA LYS A 209 -15.59 19.84 -59.23
C LYS A 209 -15.91 18.69 -60.20
N VAL A 210 -16.61 17.65 -59.73
CA VAL A 210 -17.05 16.52 -60.56
C VAL A 210 -18.00 16.97 -61.67
N TRP A 211 -18.98 17.84 -61.36
CA TRP A 211 -19.90 18.40 -62.35
C TRP A 211 -19.18 19.23 -63.42
N CYS A 212 -18.24 20.10 -63.02
CA CYS A 212 -17.42 20.88 -63.94
C CYS A 212 -16.54 20.00 -64.84
N MET A 213 -15.96 18.93 -64.29
CA MET A 213 -15.20 17.94 -65.09
C MET A 213 -16.12 17.27 -66.12
N LYS A 214 -17.30 16.78 -65.70
CA LYS A 214 -18.28 16.17 -66.59
C LYS A 214 -18.72 17.12 -67.70
N LYS A 215 -18.96 18.40 -67.38
CA LYS A 215 -19.35 19.42 -68.38
C LYS A 215 -18.25 19.64 -69.42
N LYS A 216 -16.98 19.76 -69.01
CA LYS A 216 -15.84 19.90 -69.94
C LYS A 216 -15.68 18.69 -70.86
N ASN A 217 -15.90 17.49 -70.34
CA ASN A 217 -15.72 16.22 -71.07
C ASN A 217 -16.87 15.91 -72.06
N VAL A 218 -17.95 16.69 -72.06
CA VAL A 218 -19.07 16.60 -73.02
C VAL A 218 -18.97 17.66 -74.12
N SER A 219 -18.11 18.67 -73.93
CA SER A 219 -17.86 19.77 -74.88
C SER A 219 -16.55 19.61 -75.68
N ALA A 220 -15.95 18.42 -75.64
CA ALA A 220 -14.73 18.04 -76.34
C ALA A 220 -14.97 16.73 -77.09
#